data_AF-A0A259HG02-F1
#
_entry.id   AF-A0A259HG02-F1
#
_cell.length_a   1.000
_cell.length_b   1.000
_cell.length_c   1.000
_cell.angle_alpha   90.00
_cell.angle_beta   90.00
_cell.angle_gamma   90.00
#
_symmetry.space_group_name_H-M   'P 1'
#
loop_
_entity.id
_entity.type
_entity.pdbx_description
1 polymer ?
#
loop_
_entity_poly.entity_id
_entity_poly.type
_entity_poly.pdbx_seq_one_letter_code
_entity_poly.pdbx_strand_id
1 'polypeptide(L)'
;MSKAIQLFIAYTLLIVTAQAQPKSTTNPKDQQMVQMTKDQLKDKIKGGWAGQTIGVTFGGPYEFKFLGTMMNDYQTIPWPDGAIKRYFDQEPGLFDDIYMDLSFVDVIEKYGVDAPVDSFANAFARAPYPLWHANQTCRYNLLNGIKAPASGHWSNNPHADDIDFQIEADFAGLMHPGMGRSASALCDKVGHIMNYGEGYYGGVYIANMYSLAFVSQNMKFIVTEALKSIPQKSLYYQCMKDVIGWYQQYPNDWKRTWFEVQRKWTQDIACPDGVFLPFDISARVNSAYVIIGLLYGRGDFAKTVEIATRCGQDADCNPSSAAGILGTMLGYQAIPANWRKNLTAIEDRNFVYTDISLNKMYELGFQHASQMIRSHGGSVFEEKVNLRYQEPKPVAYEESFPELHPIERRWLGWNGHVLKGNYSFEFDGTGFTLCSNMSNEWGQSSSYVFQVAITIDGKKELINLPYNFRIRRNELFTKFGLEKGHHQVNIQWLNPDPIGNIQMKDILIYSNESRSTVLK
;
A
#
# COMPACT_ATOMS: atom_id res chain seq x y z
N MET A 1 5.89 -33.62 80.75
CA MET A 1 7.02 -32.89 80.11
C MET A 1 7.41 -33.74 78.90
N SER A 2 7.38 -33.37 77.62
CA SER A 2 7.19 -32.12 76.84
C SER A 2 6.74 -32.59 75.45
N LYS A 3 5.54 -32.26 74.97
CA LYS A 3 5.25 -31.35 73.84
C LYS A 3 6.34 -31.15 72.77
N ALA A 4 5.89 -31.30 71.51
CA ALA A 4 6.39 -30.74 70.24
C ALA A 4 7.73 -31.31 69.72
N ILE A 5 7.92 -31.66 68.45
CA ILE A 5 7.68 -30.87 67.23
C ILE A 5 7.47 -31.82 66.03
N GLN A 6 6.40 -31.61 65.28
CA GLN A 6 6.19 -32.15 63.93
C GLN A 6 7.09 -31.38 62.94
N LEU A 7 7.82 -32.08 62.07
CA LEU A 7 8.54 -31.50 60.94
C LEU A 7 8.06 -32.18 59.65
N PHE A 8 6.98 -31.63 59.10
CA PHE A 8 6.58 -31.85 57.72
C PHE A 8 7.44 -30.94 56.84
N ILE A 9 8.31 -31.52 56.02
CA ILE A 9 9.09 -30.79 55.03
C ILE A 9 8.16 -30.47 53.85
N ALA A 10 7.62 -29.25 53.83
CA ALA A 10 6.98 -28.68 52.66
C ALA A 10 8.05 -27.88 51.88
N TYR A 11 8.58 -28.49 50.82
CA TYR A 11 9.38 -27.77 49.82
C TYR A 11 8.45 -26.77 49.11
N THR A 12 8.60 -25.49 49.43
CA THR A 12 7.88 -24.41 48.74
C THR A 12 8.51 -24.20 47.36
N LEU A 13 7.85 -24.74 46.33
CA LEU A 13 8.06 -24.30 44.95
C LEU A 13 7.60 -22.84 44.85
N LEU A 14 8.55 -21.91 44.81
CA LEU A 14 8.32 -20.53 44.39
C LEU A 14 8.11 -20.54 42.87
N ILE A 15 6.91 -20.92 42.44
CA ILE A 15 6.40 -20.61 41.11
C ILE A 15 6.15 -19.11 41.11
N VAL A 16 7.06 -18.35 40.51
CA VAL A 16 6.78 -16.98 40.06
C VAL A 16 5.73 -17.13 38.96
N THR A 17 4.47 -17.04 39.33
CA THR A 17 3.39 -16.85 38.37
C THR A 17 3.57 -15.46 37.80
N ALA A 18 4.14 -15.39 36.60
CA ALA A 18 3.93 -14.24 35.73
C ALA A 18 2.40 -14.05 35.65
N GLN A 19 1.90 -13.00 36.29
CA GLN A 19 0.50 -12.61 36.16
C GLN A 19 0.30 -12.19 34.70
N ALA A 20 -0.04 -13.17 33.85
CA ALA A 20 -0.64 -12.90 32.56
C ALA A 20 -1.90 -12.10 32.84
N GLN A 21 -1.90 -10.82 32.46
CA GLN A 21 -3.12 -10.02 32.49
C GLN A 21 -4.24 -10.82 31.80
N PRO A 22 -5.43 -10.92 32.40
CA PRO A 22 -6.54 -11.60 31.75
C PRO A 22 -6.79 -10.89 30.42
N LYS A 23 -6.57 -11.60 29.30
CA LYS A 23 -6.88 -11.13 27.96
C LYS A 23 -8.36 -10.78 27.95
N SER A 24 -8.68 -9.49 28.01
CA SER A 24 -10.06 -9.02 27.82
C SER A 24 -10.54 -9.52 26.46
N THR A 25 -11.42 -10.51 26.47
CA THR A 25 -12.02 -11.11 25.27
C THR A 25 -13.14 -10.25 24.68
N THR A 26 -13.50 -9.16 25.35
CA THR A 26 -14.54 -8.24 24.90
C THR A 26 -13.93 -7.12 24.07
N ASN A 27 -14.38 -7.01 22.82
CA ASN A 27 -14.00 -5.91 21.93
C ASN A 27 -14.51 -4.57 22.50
N PRO A 28 -13.76 -3.47 22.34
CA PRO A 28 -14.16 -2.17 22.85
C PRO A 28 -15.41 -1.65 22.12
N LYS A 29 -16.27 -0.93 22.85
CA LYS A 29 -17.43 -0.21 22.29
C LYS A 29 -17.02 1.21 21.89
N ASP A 30 -17.72 1.82 20.93
CA ASP A 30 -17.43 3.21 20.53
C ASP A 30 -17.41 4.15 21.75
N GLN A 31 -16.44 5.07 21.75
CA GLN A 31 -16.15 6.02 22.83
C GLN A 31 -15.66 5.40 24.15
N GLN A 32 -15.50 4.08 24.25
CA GLN A 32 -14.96 3.44 25.43
C GLN A 32 -13.50 3.87 25.66
N MET A 33 -13.18 4.21 26.91
CA MET A 33 -11.78 4.41 27.30
C MET A 33 -11.09 3.06 27.40
N VAL A 34 -10.06 2.86 26.59
CA VAL A 34 -9.18 1.70 26.65
C VAL A 34 -7.88 2.15 27.30
N GLN A 35 -7.39 1.35 28.24
CA GLN A 35 -6.19 1.65 29.00
C GLN A 35 -5.06 0.71 28.58
N MET A 36 -3.85 1.25 28.44
CA MET A 36 -2.60 0.49 28.31
C MET A 36 -1.47 1.23 29.03
N THR A 37 -0.35 0.56 29.25
CA THR A 37 0.85 1.23 29.77
C THR A 37 1.54 2.03 28.68
N LYS A 38 2.35 3.02 29.07
CA LYS A 38 3.20 3.77 28.13
C LYS A 38 4.15 2.85 27.37
N ASP A 39 4.70 1.84 28.05
CA ASP A 39 5.60 0.85 27.43
C ASP A 39 4.87 -0.04 26.44
N GLN A 40 3.62 -0.45 26.72
CA GLN A 40 2.79 -1.17 25.75
C GLN A 40 2.55 -0.34 24.49
N LEU A 41 2.26 0.97 24.62
CA LEU A 41 2.09 1.84 23.47
C LEU A 41 3.38 1.92 22.62
N LYS A 42 4.52 2.17 23.28
CA LYS A 42 5.84 2.23 22.60
C LYS A 42 6.19 0.91 21.91
N ASP A 43 5.99 -0.21 22.60
CA ASP A 43 6.31 -1.54 22.08
C ASP A 43 5.46 -1.89 20.85
N LYS A 44 4.18 -1.52 20.86
CA LYS A 44 3.28 -1.69 19.72
C LYS A 44 3.65 -0.80 18.53
N ILE A 45 3.95 0.48 18.76
CA ILE A 45 4.41 1.40 17.69
C ILE A 45 5.71 0.87 17.07
N LYS A 46 6.68 0.50 17.91
CA LYS A 46 7.94 -0.09 17.45
C LYS A 46 7.70 -1.40 16.69
N GLY A 47 6.74 -2.21 17.14
CA GLY A 47 6.36 -3.47 16.50
C GLY A 47 5.78 -3.28 15.11
N GLY A 48 5.00 -2.22 14.89
CA GLY A 48 4.46 -1.88 13.57
C GLY A 48 5.54 -1.58 12.55
N TRP A 49 6.37 -0.59 12.84
CA TRP A 49 7.47 -0.18 11.97
C TRP A 49 8.52 -1.29 11.74
N ALA A 50 8.85 -2.04 12.80
CA ALA A 50 9.75 -3.19 12.68
C ALA A 50 9.14 -4.31 11.82
N GLY A 51 7.85 -4.58 11.99
CA GLY A 51 7.11 -5.56 11.21
C GLY A 51 7.12 -5.21 9.73
N GLN A 52 6.75 -3.99 9.37
CA GLN A 52 6.77 -3.46 8.00
C GLN A 52 8.16 -3.66 7.37
N THR A 53 9.22 -3.20 8.05
CA THR A 53 10.62 -3.35 7.58
C THR A 53 11.04 -4.80 7.36
N ILE A 54 10.61 -5.70 8.25
CA ILE A 54 10.87 -7.13 8.10
C ILE A 54 10.13 -7.71 6.89
N GLY A 55 8.85 -7.37 6.74
CA GLY A 55 7.98 -7.90 5.68
C GLY A 55 8.46 -7.50 4.30
N VAL A 56 8.72 -6.21 4.07
CA VAL A 56 9.25 -5.71 2.78
C VAL A 56 10.57 -6.40 2.40
N THR A 57 11.48 -6.57 3.37
CA THR A 57 12.75 -7.26 3.11
C THR A 57 12.55 -8.74 2.78
N PHE A 58 11.62 -9.42 3.46
CA PHE A 58 11.36 -10.84 3.25
C PHE A 58 10.71 -11.11 1.89
N GLY A 59 9.80 -10.22 1.49
CA GLY A 59 9.03 -10.33 0.26
C GLY A 59 9.71 -9.79 -0.99
N GLY A 60 10.55 -8.74 -0.86
CA GLY A 60 11.31 -8.07 -1.92
C GLY A 60 11.86 -8.95 -3.04
N PRO A 61 12.57 -10.05 -2.72
CA PRO A 61 13.17 -10.90 -3.75
C PRO A 61 12.16 -11.60 -4.70
N TYR A 62 10.89 -11.60 -4.31
CA TYR A 62 9.79 -12.30 -5.00
C TYR A 62 8.79 -11.36 -5.65
N GLU A 63 8.96 -10.05 -5.50
CA GLU A 63 8.16 -9.01 -6.14
C GLU A 63 8.02 -9.30 -7.65
N PHE A 64 6.77 -9.38 -8.10
CA PHE A 64 6.34 -9.68 -9.47
C PHE A 64 6.94 -10.95 -10.11
N LYS A 65 7.47 -11.90 -9.33
CA LYS A 65 7.96 -13.19 -9.84
C LYS A 65 6.83 -14.19 -10.12
N PHE A 66 5.67 -14.00 -9.50
CA PHE A 66 4.50 -14.88 -9.60
C PHE A 66 3.27 -14.06 -10.00
N LEU A 67 3.22 -13.61 -11.27
CA LEU A 67 2.09 -12.87 -11.82
C LEU A 67 0.92 -13.81 -12.13
N GLY A 68 -0.29 -13.48 -11.67
CA GLY A 68 -1.51 -14.27 -11.87
C GLY A 68 -1.44 -15.68 -11.25
N THR A 69 -0.47 -15.93 -10.37
CA THR A 69 -0.25 -17.22 -9.75
C THR A 69 0.36 -17.09 -8.35
N MET A 70 0.31 -18.15 -7.54
CA MET A 70 0.90 -18.18 -6.20
C MET A 70 2.23 -18.94 -6.21
N MET A 71 3.09 -18.63 -5.24
CA MET A 71 4.34 -19.37 -5.01
C MET A 71 4.04 -20.76 -4.44
N ASN A 72 4.60 -21.81 -5.07
CA ASN A 72 4.39 -23.20 -4.67
C ASN A 72 5.17 -23.62 -3.41
N ASP A 73 4.70 -24.65 -2.70
CA ASP A 73 5.26 -25.11 -1.41
C ASP A 73 6.71 -25.60 -1.51
N TYR A 74 7.13 -26.13 -2.67
CA TYR A 74 8.51 -26.59 -2.85
C TYR A 74 9.51 -25.43 -2.86
N GLN A 75 9.07 -24.19 -3.07
CA GLN A 75 9.92 -23.02 -3.01
C GLN A 75 10.19 -22.68 -1.54
N THR A 76 11.44 -22.83 -1.13
CA THR A 76 11.92 -22.33 0.16
C THR A 76 12.16 -20.82 0.07
N ILE A 77 11.71 -20.08 1.07
CA ILE A 77 12.00 -18.65 1.21
C ILE A 77 13.07 -18.48 2.31
N PRO A 78 14.33 -18.13 1.96
CA PRO A 78 15.39 -18.04 2.94
C PRO A 78 15.30 -16.74 3.74
N TRP A 79 15.62 -16.80 5.03
CA TRP A 79 15.78 -15.63 5.89
C TRP A 79 17.15 -15.66 6.59
N PRO A 80 18.23 -15.34 5.87
CA PRO A 80 19.59 -15.42 6.41
C PRO A 80 19.89 -14.27 7.38
N ASP A 81 20.87 -14.48 8.25
CA ASP A 81 21.40 -13.42 9.11
C ASP A 81 21.98 -12.28 8.27
N GLY A 82 21.58 -11.05 8.59
CA GLY A 82 21.96 -9.85 7.85
C GLY A 82 21.11 -9.56 6.62
N ALA A 83 19.98 -10.25 6.39
CA ALA A 83 19.11 -10.04 5.24
C ALA A 83 18.71 -8.56 5.06
N ILE A 84 18.19 -7.93 6.13
CA ILE A 84 17.78 -6.52 6.10
C ILE A 84 18.96 -5.62 5.76
N LYS A 85 20.10 -5.79 6.45
CA LYS A 85 21.31 -4.99 6.18
C LYS A 85 21.76 -5.10 4.73
N ARG A 86 21.71 -6.30 4.15
CA ARG A 86 22.12 -6.53 2.76
C ARG A 86 21.29 -5.68 1.80
N TYR A 87 19.96 -5.75 1.88
CA TYR A 87 19.10 -4.96 1.00
C TYR A 87 19.20 -3.47 1.31
N PHE A 88 19.30 -3.09 2.59
CA PHE A 88 19.50 -1.69 2.99
C PHE A 88 20.77 -1.08 2.38
N ASP A 89 21.84 -1.86 2.23
CA ASP A 89 23.11 -1.40 1.65
C ASP A 89 23.13 -1.47 0.12
N GLN A 90 22.52 -2.49 -0.47
CA GLN A 90 22.71 -2.83 -1.89
C GLN A 90 21.55 -2.39 -2.78
N GLU A 91 20.33 -2.45 -2.26
CA GLU A 91 19.09 -2.18 -2.98
C GLU A 91 18.21 -1.23 -2.17
N PRO A 92 18.69 -0.01 -1.86
CA PRO A 92 17.94 0.91 -1.00
C PRO A 92 16.58 1.28 -1.60
N GLY A 93 16.37 1.08 -2.91
CA GLY A 93 15.08 1.27 -3.57
C GLY A 93 13.97 0.35 -3.07
N LEU A 94 14.29 -0.81 -2.47
CA LEU A 94 13.33 -1.78 -1.94
C LEU A 94 12.47 -1.24 -0.77
N PHE A 95 12.87 -0.14 -0.15
CA PHE A 95 12.17 0.39 1.02
C PHE A 95 11.21 1.53 0.66
N ASP A 96 10.69 1.56 -0.57
CA ASP A 96 9.71 2.56 -1.01
C ASP A 96 8.38 2.51 -0.26
N ASP A 97 7.94 1.33 0.20
CA ASP A 97 6.86 1.19 1.19
C ASP A 97 7.09 2.06 2.44
N ILE A 98 8.35 2.27 2.82
CA ILE A 98 8.71 3.00 4.05
C ILE A 98 9.01 4.47 3.75
N TYR A 99 9.62 4.78 2.60
CA TYR A 99 10.06 6.14 2.29
C TYR A 99 8.90 7.14 2.28
N MET A 100 7.72 6.73 1.79
CA MET A 100 6.58 7.63 1.71
C MET A 100 5.92 7.88 3.06
N ASP A 101 5.72 6.83 3.87
CA ASP A 101 5.35 6.95 5.29
C ASP A 101 6.27 7.95 6.02
N LEU A 102 7.59 7.79 5.85
CA LEU A 102 8.58 8.67 6.49
C LEU A 102 8.45 10.13 6.06
N SER A 103 8.11 10.38 4.80
CA SER A 103 7.95 11.74 4.28
C SER A 103 6.68 12.39 4.81
N PHE A 104 5.60 11.62 4.99
CA PHE A 104 4.37 12.14 5.61
C PHE A 104 4.56 12.39 7.11
N VAL A 105 5.28 11.50 7.81
CA VAL A 105 5.70 11.71 9.21
C VAL A 105 6.55 12.98 9.34
N ASP A 106 7.52 13.20 8.43
CA ASP A 106 8.37 14.39 8.42
C ASP A 106 7.58 15.70 8.17
N VAL A 107 6.58 15.65 7.28
CA VAL A 107 5.67 16.80 7.07
C VAL A 107 4.92 17.14 8.35
N ILE A 108 4.41 16.13 9.06
CA ILE A 108 3.69 16.34 10.34
C ILE A 108 4.63 16.85 11.43
N GLU A 109 5.87 16.36 11.47
CA GLU A 109 6.87 16.86 12.40
C GLU A 109 7.22 18.33 12.16
N LYS A 110 7.37 18.74 10.89
CA LYS A 110 7.75 20.11 10.51
C LYS A 110 6.59 21.11 10.61
N TYR A 111 5.39 20.70 10.26
CA TYR A 111 4.25 21.60 10.05
C TYR A 111 3.06 21.32 10.99
N GLY A 112 3.15 20.27 11.82
CA GLY A 112 2.10 19.85 12.73
C GLY A 112 1.07 18.92 12.07
N VAL A 113 0.25 18.31 12.93
CA VAL A 113 -0.81 17.33 12.57
C VAL A 113 -1.91 17.92 11.69
N ASP A 114 -2.09 19.24 11.75
CA ASP A 114 -3.04 20.00 10.95
C ASP A 114 -2.44 20.52 9.64
N ALA A 115 -1.23 20.06 9.26
CA ALA A 115 -0.58 20.46 8.02
C ALA A 115 -1.56 20.41 6.82
N PRO A 116 -1.52 21.42 5.94
CA PRO A 116 -2.38 21.44 4.76
C PRO A 116 -1.93 20.37 3.76
N VAL A 117 -2.87 19.85 2.96
CA VAL A 117 -2.58 18.84 1.92
C VAL A 117 -1.48 19.29 0.97
N ASP A 118 -1.39 20.59 0.69
CA ASP A 118 -0.33 21.17 -0.15
C ASP A 118 1.08 20.92 0.41
N SER A 119 1.26 20.84 1.74
CA SER A 119 2.56 20.50 2.34
C SER A 119 2.95 19.05 2.04
N PHE A 120 1.98 18.12 2.17
CA PHE A 120 2.18 16.71 1.83
C PHE A 120 2.45 16.53 0.34
N ALA A 121 1.63 17.13 -0.52
CA ALA A 121 1.77 17.05 -1.97
C ALA A 121 3.11 17.64 -2.46
N ASN A 122 3.58 18.74 -1.84
CA ASN A 122 4.86 19.34 -2.19
C ASN A 122 6.06 18.50 -1.77
N ALA A 123 6.00 17.83 -0.61
CA ALA A 123 7.02 16.91 -0.15
C ALA A 123 7.06 15.65 -1.04
N PHE A 124 5.89 15.06 -1.29
CA PHE A 124 5.68 13.91 -2.18
C PHE A 124 6.26 14.16 -3.60
N ALA A 125 5.87 15.27 -4.24
CA ALA A 125 6.27 15.57 -5.61
C ALA A 125 7.80 15.79 -5.78
N ARG A 126 8.50 16.15 -4.69
CA ARG A 126 9.94 16.45 -4.69
C ARG A 126 10.77 15.40 -3.96
N ALA A 127 10.13 14.32 -3.50
CA ALA A 127 10.81 13.25 -2.82
C ALA A 127 11.95 12.68 -3.68
N PRO A 128 13.14 12.43 -3.10
CA PRO A 128 14.32 12.13 -3.89
C PRO A 128 14.36 10.69 -4.41
N TYR A 129 13.51 9.80 -3.90
CA TYR A 129 13.43 8.38 -4.27
C TYR A 129 12.53 8.11 -5.49
N PRO A 130 12.72 6.96 -6.17
CA PRO A 130 11.81 6.47 -7.21
C PRO A 130 10.38 6.32 -6.70
N LEU A 131 9.41 6.49 -7.59
CA LEU A 131 8.00 6.16 -7.36
C LEU A 131 7.49 5.38 -8.58
N TRP A 132 6.39 4.67 -8.39
CA TRP A 132 5.80 3.78 -9.39
C TRP A 132 4.32 4.10 -9.60
N HIS A 133 3.68 3.50 -10.60
CA HIS A 133 2.21 3.47 -10.74
C HIS A 133 1.47 4.78 -10.40
N ALA A 134 0.54 4.77 -9.45
CA ALA A 134 -0.28 5.93 -9.11
C ALA A 134 0.58 7.08 -8.59
N ASN A 135 1.63 6.76 -7.84
CA ASN A 135 2.54 7.73 -7.30
C ASN A 135 3.36 8.46 -8.36
N GLN A 136 3.89 7.73 -9.35
CA GLN A 136 4.68 8.32 -10.43
C GLN A 136 3.82 9.21 -11.33
N THR A 137 2.60 8.75 -11.63
CA THR A 137 1.63 9.56 -12.40
C THR A 137 1.24 10.81 -11.63
N CYS A 138 0.97 10.69 -10.33
CA CYS A 138 0.67 11.81 -9.46
C CYS A 138 1.84 12.80 -9.37
N ARG A 139 3.07 12.32 -9.20
CA ARG A 139 4.27 13.17 -9.16
C ARG A 139 4.38 13.99 -10.44
N TYR A 140 4.21 13.36 -11.60
CA TYR A 140 4.18 14.06 -12.88
C TYR A 140 3.05 15.11 -12.91
N ASN A 141 1.83 14.75 -12.48
CA ASN A 141 0.67 15.64 -12.45
C ASN A 141 0.93 16.89 -11.58
N LEU A 142 1.44 16.72 -10.36
CA LEU A 142 1.77 17.80 -9.44
C LEU A 142 2.84 18.74 -9.99
N LEU A 143 3.91 18.19 -10.58
CA LEU A 143 5.00 18.97 -11.17
C LEU A 143 4.58 19.71 -12.45
N ASN A 144 3.47 19.29 -13.08
CA ASN A 144 2.90 19.92 -14.27
C ASN A 144 1.59 20.68 -13.99
N GLY A 145 1.32 21.03 -12.72
CA GLY A 145 0.29 22.00 -12.33
C GLY A 145 -1.09 21.42 -11.99
N ILE A 146 -1.27 20.10 -12.03
CA ILE A 146 -2.49 19.44 -11.55
C ILE A 146 -2.32 19.20 -10.05
N LYS A 147 -3.03 19.98 -9.22
CA LYS A 147 -2.95 19.88 -7.75
C LYS A 147 -3.80 18.74 -7.18
N ALA A 148 -3.48 18.31 -5.97
CA ALA A 148 -4.36 17.43 -5.19
C ALA A 148 -5.73 18.12 -4.92
N PRO A 149 -6.85 17.37 -4.91
CA PRO A 149 -6.96 15.92 -5.13
C PRO A 149 -7.02 15.52 -6.62
N ALA A 150 -7.05 16.48 -7.56
CA ALA A 150 -7.15 16.18 -8.98
C ALA A 150 -5.95 15.40 -9.54
N SER A 151 -4.79 15.45 -8.86
CA SER A 151 -3.59 14.71 -9.23
C SER A 151 -3.74 13.19 -9.13
N GLY A 152 -4.53 12.70 -8.16
CA GLY A 152 -4.80 11.28 -7.92
C GLY A 152 -6.13 10.79 -8.48
N HIS A 153 -7.01 11.72 -8.89
CA HIS A 153 -8.31 11.39 -9.46
C HIS A 153 -8.18 10.58 -10.77
N TRP A 154 -9.01 9.54 -10.92
CA TRP A 154 -8.96 8.55 -12.02
C TRP A 154 -8.97 9.15 -13.43
N SER A 155 -9.60 10.32 -13.62
CA SER A 155 -9.61 11.01 -14.91
C SER A 155 -8.25 11.52 -15.36
N ASN A 156 -7.32 11.72 -14.41
CA ASN A 156 -5.95 12.19 -14.64
C ASN A 156 -4.90 11.13 -14.28
N ASN A 157 -5.31 10.00 -13.72
CA ASN A 157 -4.43 8.94 -13.27
C ASN A 157 -5.02 7.56 -13.63
N PRO A 158 -4.54 6.86 -14.68
CA PRO A 158 -5.02 5.52 -15.03
C PRO A 158 -4.69 4.46 -13.96
N HIS A 159 -3.81 4.77 -13.03
CA HIS A 159 -3.40 3.92 -11.90
C HIS A 159 -4.17 4.24 -10.61
N ALA A 160 -5.26 5.01 -10.66
CA ALA A 160 -5.92 5.50 -9.44
C ALA A 160 -6.36 4.39 -8.45
N ASP A 161 -6.64 3.18 -8.94
CA ASP A 161 -7.02 2.01 -8.13
C ASP A 161 -5.84 1.13 -7.69
N ASP A 162 -4.61 1.47 -8.08
CA ASP A 162 -3.38 0.74 -7.73
C ASP A 162 -3.07 0.90 -6.22
N ILE A 163 -2.21 0.02 -5.70
CA ILE A 163 -1.90 -0.15 -4.28
C ILE A 163 -1.13 1.01 -3.63
N ASP A 164 -0.67 2.01 -4.38
CA ASP A 164 0.29 3.03 -3.91
C ASP A 164 -0.06 3.64 -2.55
N PHE A 165 -1.27 4.15 -2.31
CA PHE A 165 -1.62 4.69 -0.99
C PHE A 165 -1.80 3.62 0.09
N GLN A 166 -2.10 2.37 -0.29
CA GLN A 166 -2.23 1.26 0.65
C GLN A 166 -0.92 0.93 1.37
N ILE A 167 0.21 0.99 0.67
CA ILE A 167 1.54 0.69 1.24
C ILE A 167 2.11 1.87 2.05
N GLU A 168 1.44 3.02 2.00
CA GLU A 168 1.86 4.29 2.61
C GLU A 168 0.88 4.80 3.68
N ALA A 169 -0.05 3.95 4.12
CA ALA A 169 -1.09 4.32 5.09
C ALA A 169 -0.77 3.82 6.51
N ASP A 170 0.33 3.10 6.69
CA ASP A 170 0.78 2.50 7.93
C ASP A 170 0.99 3.60 9.00
N PHE A 171 1.61 4.74 8.62
CA PHE A 171 1.79 5.87 9.53
C PHE A 171 0.46 6.38 10.11
N ALA A 172 -0.59 6.45 9.29
CA ALA A 172 -1.87 6.99 9.71
C ALA A 172 -2.51 6.12 10.79
N GLY A 173 -2.40 4.80 10.68
CA GLY A 173 -2.86 3.87 11.71
C GLY A 173 -2.00 3.88 12.97
N LEU A 174 -0.68 3.91 12.82
CA LEU A 174 0.28 3.95 13.93
C LEU A 174 0.19 5.24 14.76
N MET A 175 -0.15 6.35 14.12
CA MET A 175 -0.43 7.63 14.77
C MET A 175 -1.79 7.69 15.48
N HIS A 176 -2.72 6.79 15.16
CA HIS A 176 -4.08 6.82 15.70
C HIS A 176 -4.48 5.56 16.47
N PRO A 177 -3.81 5.20 17.59
CA PRO A 177 -4.12 3.99 18.35
C PRO A 177 -5.59 3.87 18.77
N GLY A 178 -6.31 2.88 18.24
CA GLY A 178 -7.73 2.62 18.52
C GLY A 178 -8.69 3.71 18.05
N MET A 179 -8.25 4.62 17.18
CA MET A 179 -8.99 5.79 16.69
C MET A 179 -9.24 5.70 15.17
N GLY A 180 -9.99 4.69 14.72
CA GLY A 180 -10.17 4.40 13.29
C GLY A 180 -10.74 5.57 12.47
N ARG A 181 -11.65 6.37 13.03
CA ARG A 181 -12.21 7.55 12.35
C ARG A 181 -11.17 8.65 12.13
N SER A 182 -10.35 8.94 13.14
CA SER A 182 -9.25 9.90 12.99
C SER A 182 -8.20 9.42 12.00
N ALA A 183 -7.90 8.12 11.99
CA ALA A 183 -7.02 7.52 10.98
C ALA A 183 -7.58 7.72 9.56
N SER A 184 -8.86 7.40 9.34
CA SER A 184 -9.55 7.64 8.07
C SER A 184 -9.55 9.11 7.66
N ALA A 185 -9.69 10.06 8.58
CA ALA A 185 -9.66 11.48 8.27
C ALA A 185 -8.28 11.96 7.79
N LEU A 186 -7.20 11.39 8.35
CA LEU A 186 -5.84 11.66 7.85
C LEU A 186 -5.62 11.01 6.49
N CYS A 187 -6.10 9.78 6.30
CA CYS A 187 -6.07 9.11 5.01
C CYS A 187 -6.80 9.91 3.93
N ASP A 188 -7.98 10.45 4.23
CA ASP A 188 -8.76 11.27 3.29
C ASP A 188 -7.99 12.50 2.80
N LYS A 189 -7.22 13.14 3.69
CA LYS A 189 -6.38 14.29 3.37
C LYS A 189 -5.20 13.92 2.45
N VAL A 190 -4.55 12.78 2.70
CA VAL A 190 -3.27 12.42 2.05
C VAL A 190 -3.44 11.48 0.86
N GLY A 191 -4.31 10.47 0.96
CA GLY A 191 -4.48 9.44 -0.06
C GLY A 191 -5.00 9.94 -1.40
N HIS A 192 -5.79 11.02 -1.39
CA HIS A 192 -6.26 11.67 -2.62
C HIS A 192 -5.19 12.45 -3.37
N ILE A 193 -3.97 12.54 -2.83
CA ILE A 193 -2.84 13.07 -3.58
C ILE A 193 -2.60 12.16 -4.79
N MET A 194 -2.51 10.84 -4.58
CA MET A 194 -2.08 9.87 -5.59
C MET A 194 -3.18 8.91 -6.06
N ASN A 195 -4.14 8.55 -5.21
CA ASN A 195 -5.17 7.55 -5.50
C ASN A 195 -6.59 8.12 -5.41
N TYR A 196 -7.55 7.35 -5.90
CA TYR A 196 -8.98 7.61 -5.79
C TYR A 196 -9.71 6.25 -5.80
N GLY A 197 -10.94 6.17 -5.28
CA GLY A 197 -11.69 4.92 -5.35
C GLY A 197 -11.01 3.76 -4.61
N GLU A 198 -10.72 2.66 -5.30
CA GLU A 198 -10.20 1.45 -4.63
C GLU A 198 -8.79 1.64 -4.06
N GLY A 199 -7.93 2.41 -4.75
CA GLY A 199 -6.57 2.70 -4.31
C GLY A 199 -6.55 3.47 -3.00
N TYR A 200 -7.47 4.43 -2.86
CA TYR A 200 -7.69 5.17 -1.61
C TYR A 200 -8.25 4.25 -0.50
N TYR A 201 -9.23 3.41 -0.83
CA TYR A 201 -9.82 2.47 0.12
C TYR A 201 -8.82 1.45 0.67
N GLY A 202 -7.83 1.06 -0.14
CA GLY A 202 -6.65 0.31 0.28
C GLY A 202 -6.02 0.89 1.54
N GLY A 203 -5.56 2.14 1.45
CA GLY A 203 -4.92 2.82 2.58
C GLY A 203 -5.84 3.05 3.78
N VAL A 204 -7.10 3.43 3.55
CA VAL A 204 -8.08 3.58 4.65
C VAL A 204 -8.23 2.27 5.42
N TYR A 205 -8.30 1.13 4.72
CA TYR A 205 -8.46 -0.18 5.35
C TYR A 205 -7.23 -0.61 6.15
N ILE A 206 -6.03 -0.46 5.57
CA ILE A 206 -4.75 -0.76 6.25
C ILE A 206 -4.58 0.10 7.49
N ALA A 207 -4.76 1.42 7.39
CA ALA A 207 -4.65 2.33 8.53
C ALA A 207 -5.60 1.97 9.68
N ASN A 208 -6.84 1.57 9.35
CA ASN A 208 -7.80 1.11 10.34
C ASN A 208 -7.38 -0.22 10.98
N MET A 209 -6.79 -1.16 10.23
CA MET A 209 -6.27 -2.40 10.82
C MET A 209 -5.11 -2.14 11.79
N TYR A 210 -4.17 -1.26 11.44
CA TYR A 210 -3.12 -0.79 12.34
C TYR A 210 -3.70 -0.16 13.61
N SER A 211 -4.64 0.77 13.45
CA SER A 211 -5.30 1.46 14.56
C SER A 211 -5.95 0.47 15.54
N LEU A 212 -6.70 -0.52 15.01
CA LEU A 212 -7.39 -1.53 15.80
C LEU A 212 -6.43 -2.54 16.48
N ALA A 213 -5.25 -2.78 15.91
CA ALA A 213 -4.23 -3.66 16.49
C ALA A 213 -3.69 -3.15 17.84
N PHE A 214 -3.88 -1.86 18.17
CA PHE A 214 -3.57 -1.34 19.50
C PHE A 214 -4.54 -1.81 20.59
N VAL A 215 -5.78 -2.11 20.24
CA VAL A 215 -6.88 -2.34 21.19
C VAL A 215 -7.46 -3.76 21.15
N SER A 216 -7.04 -4.59 20.19
CA SER A 216 -7.49 -5.97 20.06
C SER A 216 -6.35 -6.92 19.75
N GLN A 217 -6.47 -8.15 20.24
CA GLN A 217 -5.60 -9.30 19.93
C GLN A 217 -6.32 -10.33 19.03
N ASN A 218 -7.51 -10.00 18.55
CA ASN A 218 -8.32 -10.87 17.72
C ASN A 218 -8.23 -10.42 16.26
N MET A 219 -7.40 -11.10 15.47
CA MET A 219 -7.21 -10.75 14.05
C MET A 219 -8.50 -10.80 13.24
N LYS A 220 -9.42 -11.73 13.54
CA LYS A 220 -10.73 -11.79 12.86
C LYS A 220 -11.55 -10.53 13.14
N PHE A 221 -11.49 -10.03 14.38
CA PHE A 221 -12.11 -8.76 14.72
C PHE A 221 -11.43 -7.61 14.00
N ILE A 222 -10.10 -7.51 14.00
CA ILE A 222 -9.36 -6.42 13.35
C ILE A 222 -9.74 -6.30 11.87
N VAL A 223 -9.67 -7.39 11.10
CA VAL A 223 -9.97 -7.34 9.66
C VAL A 223 -11.46 -7.04 9.40
N THR A 224 -12.37 -7.55 10.23
CA THR A 224 -13.82 -7.37 10.03
C THR A 224 -14.27 -5.97 10.47
N GLU A 225 -13.71 -5.47 11.56
CA GLU A 225 -14.05 -4.17 12.14
C GLU A 225 -13.48 -3.02 11.30
N ALA A 226 -12.23 -3.16 10.82
CA ALA A 226 -11.63 -2.19 9.89
C ALA A 226 -12.47 -2.03 8.63
N LEU A 227 -13.14 -3.10 8.17
CA LEU A 227 -13.91 -3.09 6.92
C LEU A 227 -15.15 -2.18 7.01
N LYS A 228 -15.61 -1.84 8.22
CA LYS A 228 -16.64 -0.81 8.44
C LYS A 228 -16.21 0.58 7.98
N SER A 229 -14.91 0.83 7.79
CA SER A 229 -14.39 2.08 7.23
C SER A 229 -14.63 2.24 5.73
N ILE A 230 -15.04 1.18 5.03
CA ILE A 230 -15.19 1.18 3.57
C ILE A 230 -16.68 1.14 3.19
N PRO A 231 -17.13 1.95 2.21
CA PRO A 231 -18.50 1.92 1.70
C PRO A 231 -18.89 0.53 1.16
N GLN A 232 -20.00 -0.03 1.65
CA GLN A 232 -20.43 -1.39 1.33
C GLN A 232 -20.72 -1.64 -0.15
N LYS A 233 -21.05 -0.58 -0.91
CA LYS A 233 -21.32 -0.66 -2.34
C LYS A 233 -20.04 -0.86 -3.17
N SER A 234 -18.88 -0.43 -2.68
CA SER A 234 -17.61 -0.53 -3.42
C SER A 234 -17.25 -1.99 -3.73
N LEU A 235 -16.61 -2.23 -4.86
CA LEU A 235 -16.08 -3.55 -5.21
C LEU A 235 -14.95 -3.96 -4.25
N TYR A 236 -14.15 -3.00 -3.78
CA TYR A 236 -13.20 -3.18 -2.68
C TYR A 236 -13.84 -3.82 -1.44
N TYR A 237 -14.91 -3.25 -0.88
CA TYR A 237 -15.59 -3.82 0.29
C TYR A 237 -16.09 -5.24 0.03
N GLN A 238 -16.68 -5.46 -1.14
CA GLN A 238 -17.22 -6.77 -1.53
C GLN A 238 -16.11 -7.82 -1.61
N CYS A 239 -14.92 -7.46 -2.12
CA CYS A 239 -13.77 -8.34 -2.18
C CYS A 239 -13.29 -8.74 -0.78
N MET A 240 -13.07 -7.77 0.12
CA MET A 240 -12.62 -8.07 1.49
C MET A 240 -13.66 -8.90 2.25
N LYS A 241 -14.95 -8.58 2.08
CA LYS A 241 -16.05 -9.37 2.66
C LYS A 241 -16.03 -10.82 2.17
N ASP A 242 -15.80 -11.04 0.89
CA ASP A 242 -15.70 -12.38 0.31
C ASP A 242 -14.51 -13.15 0.90
N VAL A 243 -13.33 -12.53 1.01
CA VAL A 243 -12.14 -13.18 1.58
C VAL A 243 -12.36 -13.56 3.06
N ILE A 244 -12.98 -12.68 3.84
CA ILE A 244 -13.39 -12.99 5.23
C ILE A 244 -14.39 -14.16 5.26
N GLY A 245 -15.35 -14.20 4.33
CA GLY A 245 -16.31 -15.29 4.18
C GLY A 245 -15.65 -16.61 3.77
N TRP A 246 -14.73 -16.58 2.81
CA TRP A 246 -13.97 -17.75 2.36
C TRP A 246 -13.06 -18.28 3.44
N TYR A 247 -12.49 -17.43 4.30
CA TYR A 247 -11.79 -17.89 5.48
C TYR A 247 -12.70 -18.66 6.45
N GLN A 248 -13.98 -18.27 6.59
CA GLN A 248 -14.93 -19.03 7.41
C GLN A 248 -15.31 -20.37 6.76
N GLN A 249 -15.41 -20.40 5.44
CA GLN A 249 -15.75 -21.60 4.67
C GLN A 249 -14.57 -22.59 4.56
N TYR A 250 -13.36 -22.07 4.41
CA TYR A 250 -12.12 -22.80 4.16
C TYR A 250 -11.05 -22.48 5.21
N PRO A 251 -11.31 -22.68 6.53
CA PRO A 251 -10.46 -22.14 7.60
C PRO A 251 -9.03 -22.68 7.64
N ASN A 252 -8.76 -23.79 6.96
CA ASN A 252 -7.46 -24.46 6.91
C ASN A 252 -6.81 -24.43 5.51
N ASP A 253 -7.44 -23.80 4.52
CA ASP A 253 -6.99 -23.82 3.12
C ASP A 253 -6.92 -22.39 2.55
N TRP A 254 -5.79 -21.74 2.79
CA TRP A 254 -5.53 -20.39 2.27
C TRP A 254 -5.42 -20.38 0.74
N LYS A 255 -4.97 -21.49 0.14
CA LYS A 255 -4.82 -21.63 -1.31
C LYS A 255 -6.17 -21.63 -1.99
N ARG A 256 -7.18 -22.25 -1.38
CA ARG A 256 -8.56 -22.16 -1.87
C ARG A 256 -9.06 -20.72 -1.87
N THR A 257 -8.85 -19.97 -0.79
CA THR A 257 -9.24 -18.56 -0.71
C THR A 257 -8.50 -17.71 -1.73
N TRP A 258 -7.19 -17.92 -1.89
CA TRP A 258 -6.39 -17.27 -2.93
C TRP A 258 -6.95 -17.55 -4.35
N PHE A 259 -7.32 -18.81 -4.64
CA PHE A 259 -7.91 -19.18 -5.92
C PHE A 259 -9.24 -18.48 -6.17
N GLU A 260 -10.10 -18.34 -5.15
CA GLU A 260 -11.36 -17.61 -5.28
C GLU A 260 -11.13 -16.10 -5.52
N VAL A 261 -10.08 -15.51 -4.94
CA VAL A 261 -9.64 -14.15 -5.29
C VAL A 261 -9.28 -14.06 -6.76
N GLN A 262 -8.40 -14.94 -7.25
CA GLN A 262 -8.03 -14.95 -8.68
C GLN A 262 -9.24 -15.11 -9.59
N ARG A 263 -10.16 -15.99 -9.22
CA ARG A 263 -11.32 -16.30 -10.07
C ARG A 263 -12.30 -15.12 -10.18
N LYS A 264 -12.48 -14.34 -9.12
CA LYS A 264 -13.55 -13.35 -9.03
C LYS A 264 -13.06 -11.91 -9.17
N TRP A 265 -11.82 -11.63 -8.78
CA TRP A 265 -11.41 -10.27 -8.43
C TRP A 265 -10.21 -9.73 -9.23
N THR A 266 -9.47 -10.53 -10.00
CA THR A 266 -8.26 -10.07 -10.71
C THR A 266 -8.53 -9.56 -12.13
N GLN A 267 -9.54 -8.69 -12.26
CA GLN A 267 -9.84 -8.02 -13.52
C GLN A 267 -9.48 -6.54 -13.37
N ASP A 268 -8.44 -6.12 -14.07
CA ASP A 268 -8.03 -4.72 -14.15
C ASP A 268 -8.84 -3.98 -15.23
N ILE A 269 -9.19 -2.73 -14.94
CA ILE A 269 -9.97 -1.87 -15.83
C ILE A 269 -9.08 -0.87 -16.54
N ALA A 270 -8.08 -0.29 -15.87
CA ALA A 270 -7.42 0.92 -16.34
C ALA A 270 -5.90 0.94 -16.17
N CYS A 271 -5.32 0.20 -15.21
CA CYS A 271 -3.88 0.15 -15.01
C CYS A 271 -3.23 -0.43 -16.27
N PRO A 272 -2.42 0.34 -17.03
CA PRO A 272 -2.00 -0.07 -18.35
C PRO A 272 -1.11 -1.32 -18.36
N ASP A 273 -0.45 -1.61 -17.25
CA ASP A 273 0.38 -2.80 -17.07
C ASP A 273 -0.45 -4.07 -16.76
N GLY A 274 -1.65 -3.92 -16.19
CA GLY A 274 -2.51 -5.05 -15.80
C GLY A 274 -3.64 -5.39 -16.78
N VAL A 275 -4.15 -4.41 -17.53
CA VAL A 275 -5.28 -4.62 -18.44
C VAL A 275 -4.96 -5.67 -19.53
N PHE A 276 -5.75 -6.75 -19.56
CA PHE A 276 -5.58 -7.96 -20.38
C PHE A 276 -4.32 -8.81 -20.10
N LEU A 277 -3.63 -8.58 -18.99
CA LEU A 277 -2.38 -9.25 -18.64
C LEU A 277 -2.49 -9.93 -17.26
N PRO A 278 -1.59 -10.88 -16.91
CA PRO A 278 -1.60 -11.53 -15.60
C PRO A 278 -1.11 -10.65 -14.45
N PHE A 279 -0.52 -9.48 -14.75
CA PHE A 279 -0.08 -8.50 -13.76
C PHE A 279 -1.30 -7.86 -13.09
N ASP A 280 -1.25 -7.70 -11.77
CA ASP A 280 -2.29 -7.02 -11.00
C ASP A 280 -1.65 -6.32 -9.79
N ILE A 281 -1.72 -5.00 -9.77
CA ILE A 281 -1.24 -4.16 -8.66
C ILE A 281 -2.40 -3.37 -8.02
N SER A 282 -3.63 -3.81 -8.24
CA SER A 282 -4.80 -3.16 -7.64
C SER A 282 -4.76 -3.26 -6.11
N ALA A 283 -5.17 -2.19 -5.42
CA ALA A 283 -5.27 -2.20 -3.96
C ALA A 283 -6.21 -3.31 -3.48
N ARG A 284 -7.28 -3.58 -4.22
CA ARG A 284 -8.27 -4.61 -3.88
C ARG A 284 -7.68 -6.01 -3.82
N VAL A 285 -6.89 -6.42 -4.82
CA VAL A 285 -6.29 -7.77 -4.84
C VAL A 285 -5.15 -7.89 -3.84
N ASN A 286 -4.33 -6.85 -3.72
CA ASN A 286 -3.22 -6.87 -2.76
C ASN A 286 -3.70 -6.86 -1.30
N SER A 287 -4.70 -6.03 -0.95
CA SER A 287 -5.34 -6.13 0.38
C SER A 287 -5.96 -7.50 0.65
N ALA A 288 -6.46 -8.20 -0.37
CA ALA A 288 -6.94 -9.58 -0.20
C ALA A 288 -5.80 -10.50 0.26
N TYR A 289 -4.61 -10.35 -0.30
CA TYR A 289 -3.42 -11.12 0.09
C TYR A 289 -2.94 -10.79 1.49
N VAL A 290 -2.96 -9.51 1.89
CA VAL A 290 -2.68 -9.08 3.27
C VAL A 290 -3.60 -9.82 4.25
N ILE A 291 -4.92 -9.77 4.04
CA ILE A 291 -5.86 -10.40 4.98
C ILE A 291 -5.83 -11.93 4.93
N ILE A 292 -5.48 -12.54 3.79
CA ILE A 292 -5.20 -14.00 3.72
C ILE A 292 -4.03 -14.33 4.65
N GLY A 293 -2.91 -13.60 4.56
CA GLY A 293 -1.76 -13.77 5.46
C GLY A 293 -2.12 -13.60 6.95
N LEU A 294 -2.86 -12.55 7.27
CA LEU A 294 -3.30 -12.25 8.65
C LEU A 294 -4.23 -13.33 9.22
N LEU A 295 -5.26 -13.75 8.46
CA LEU A 295 -6.27 -14.71 8.91
C LEU A 295 -5.74 -16.15 9.02
N TYR A 296 -4.95 -16.58 8.03
CA TYR A 296 -4.43 -17.95 7.96
C TYR A 296 -3.11 -18.15 8.71
N GLY A 297 -2.38 -17.07 8.97
CA GLY A 297 -1.24 -17.07 9.88
C GLY A 297 -1.64 -17.20 11.35
N ARG A 298 -2.88 -16.82 11.72
CA ARG A 298 -3.47 -17.04 13.06
C ARG A 298 -2.63 -16.45 14.20
N GLY A 299 -1.98 -15.32 13.94
CA GLY A 299 -1.12 -14.64 14.90
C GLY A 299 0.31 -15.21 14.99
N ASP A 300 0.65 -16.24 14.21
CA ASP A 300 2.03 -16.67 14.02
C ASP A 300 2.73 -15.74 13.02
N PHE A 301 3.79 -15.07 13.49
CA PHE A 301 4.51 -14.08 12.70
C PHE A 301 5.10 -14.65 11.42
N ALA A 302 5.85 -15.75 11.51
CA ALA A 302 6.50 -16.35 10.35
C ALA A 302 5.47 -16.82 9.32
N LYS A 303 4.41 -17.49 9.78
CA LYS A 303 3.36 -18.00 8.91
C LYS A 303 2.56 -16.89 8.24
N THR A 304 2.27 -15.78 8.93
CA THR A 304 1.57 -14.62 8.35
C THR A 304 2.38 -14.02 7.20
N VAL A 305 3.66 -13.75 7.43
CA VAL A 305 4.56 -13.16 6.42
C VAL A 305 4.75 -14.11 5.25
N GLU A 306 4.98 -15.40 5.53
CA GLU A 306 5.15 -16.40 4.49
C GLU A 306 3.91 -16.54 3.60
N ILE A 307 2.71 -16.64 4.18
CA ILE A 307 1.47 -16.78 3.40
C ILE A 307 1.24 -15.54 2.54
N ALA A 308 1.40 -14.33 3.08
CA ALA A 308 1.24 -13.09 2.31
C ALA A 308 2.22 -13.03 1.14
N THR A 309 3.50 -13.38 1.35
CA THR A 309 4.51 -13.45 0.29
C THR A 309 4.14 -14.47 -0.79
N ARG A 310 3.60 -15.62 -0.37
CA ARG A 310 3.25 -16.71 -1.30
C ARG A 310 2.05 -16.40 -2.18
N CYS A 311 1.23 -15.40 -1.86
CA CYS A 311 0.12 -14.99 -2.70
C CYS A 311 0.54 -14.43 -4.08
N GLY A 312 1.80 -14.03 -4.25
CA GLY A 312 2.34 -13.55 -5.53
C GLY A 312 2.02 -12.08 -5.81
N GLN A 313 2.05 -11.68 -7.08
CA GLN A 313 2.00 -10.28 -7.53
C GLN A 313 3.04 -9.40 -6.81
N ASP A 314 2.59 -8.40 -6.06
CA ASP A 314 3.41 -7.41 -5.36
C ASP A 314 3.88 -7.96 -4.00
N ALA A 315 4.93 -8.79 -4.04
CA ALA A 315 5.22 -9.74 -2.98
C ALA A 315 6.04 -9.15 -1.81
N ASP A 316 6.44 -7.90 -1.86
CA ASP A 316 7.15 -7.15 -0.81
C ASP A 316 6.20 -6.36 0.09
N CYS A 317 5.25 -5.65 -0.48
CA CYS A 317 4.32 -4.80 0.24
C CYS A 317 3.25 -5.58 1.04
N ASN A 318 2.74 -6.67 0.47
CA ASN A 318 1.72 -7.50 1.11
C ASN A 318 2.22 -8.12 2.44
N PRO A 319 3.40 -8.79 2.49
CA PRO A 319 3.97 -9.21 3.75
C PRO A 319 4.42 -8.03 4.62
N SER A 320 4.80 -6.87 4.04
CA SER A 320 5.10 -5.63 4.78
C SER A 320 3.93 -5.18 5.65
N SER A 321 2.77 -4.88 5.04
CA SER A 321 1.57 -4.46 5.78
C SER A 321 1.07 -5.55 6.73
N ALA A 322 1.08 -6.83 6.32
CA ALA A 322 0.67 -7.93 7.19
C ALA A 322 1.57 -8.06 8.44
N ALA A 323 2.89 -7.95 8.25
CA ALA A 323 3.87 -8.02 9.32
C ALA A 323 3.76 -6.82 10.28
N GLY A 324 3.54 -5.61 9.77
CA GLY A 324 3.41 -4.43 10.62
C GLY A 324 2.07 -4.37 11.36
N ILE A 325 0.95 -4.77 10.76
CA ILE A 325 -0.34 -4.91 11.49
C ILE A 325 -0.19 -5.95 12.61
N LEU A 326 0.40 -7.11 12.30
CA LEU A 326 0.63 -8.16 13.29
C LEU A 326 1.66 -7.73 14.35
N GLY A 327 2.71 -7.03 13.95
CA GLY A 327 3.74 -6.47 14.83
C GLY A 327 3.17 -5.42 15.78
N THR A 328 2.23 -4.60 15.32
CA THR A 328 1.47 -3.67 16.16
C THR A 328 0.57 -4.41 17.14
N MET A 329 -0.06 -5.49 16.70
CA MET A 329 -0.90 -6.33 17.56
C MET A 329 -0.06 -6.98 18.67
N LEU A 330 1.06 -7.60 18.32
CA LEU A 330 1.90 -8.36 19.24
C LEU A 330 2.80 -7.48 20.12
N GLY A 331 3.32 -6.37 19.57
CA GLY A 331 4.42 -5.59 20.14
C GLY A 331 5.81 -6.09 19.67
N TYR A 332 6.79 -5.18 19.60
CA TYR A 332 8.14 -5.47 19.11
C TYR A 332 8.82 -6.59 19.89
N GLN A 333 8.67 -6.65 21.21
CA GLN A 333 9.30 -7.70 22.02
C GLN A 333 8.78 -9.12 21.69
N ALA A 334 7.55 -9.23 21.18
CA ALA A 334 6.92 -10.49 20.82
C ALA A 334 7.24 -10.96 19.39
N ILE A 335 7.87 -10.11 18.56
CA ILE A 335 8.41 -10.55 17.26
C ILE A 335 9.53 -11.56 17.51
N PRO A 336 9.52 -12.75 16.87
CA PRO A 336 10.48 -13.80 17.16
C PRO A 336 11.93 -13.34 16.94
N ALA A 337 12.83 -13.76 17.82
CA ALA A 337 14.19 -13.21 17.91
C ALA A 337 15.01 -13.35 16.62
N ASN A 338 14.82 -14.42 15.86
CA ASN A 338 15.50 -14.66 14.58
C ASN A 338 15.08 -13.65 13.49
N TRP A 339 13.87 -13.11 13.56
CA TRP A 339 13.41 -12.03 12.68
C TRP A 339 13.94 -10.69 13.18
N ARG A 340 13.68 -10.39 14.45
CA ARG A 340 14.00 -9.11 15.09
C ARG A 340 15.48 -8.76 15.08
N LYS A 341 16.38 -9.74 15.26
CA LYS A 341 17.84 -9.51 15.26
C LYS A 341 18.38 -8.91 13.95
N ASN A 342 17.68 -9.07 12.83
CA ASN A 342 18.12 -8.54 11.54
C ASN A 342 18.00 -7.01 11.45
N LEU A 343 17.18 -6.40 12.30
CA LEU A 343 16.99 -4.94 12.35
C LEU A 343 18.16 -4.22 13.02
N THR A 344 18.83 -4.85 13.99
CA THR A 344 19.84 -4.20 14.85
C THR A 344 20.95 -3.50 14.06
N ALA A 345 21.33 -4.03 12.90
CA ALA A 345 22.38 -3.44 12.07
C ALA A 345 21.98 -2.16 11.32
N ILE A 346 20.68 -1.83 11.30
CA ILE A 346 20.13 -0.65 10.62
C ILE A 346 19.34 0.30 11.53
N GLU A 347 19.07 -0.08 12.78
CA GLU A 347 18.16 0.69 13.67
C GLU A 347 18.56 2.16 13.85
N ASP A 348 19.87 2.46 13.88
CA ASP A 348 20.42 3.82 14.03
C ASP A 348 20.83 4.48 12.70
N ARG A 349 20.63 3.80 11.57
CA ARG A 349 21.03 4.29 10.25
C ARG A 349 19.85 4.96 9.57
N ASN A 350 20.11 6.13 8.99
CA ASN A 350 19.09 6.81 8.19
C ASN A 350 18.82 6.01 6.91
N PHE A 351 17.54 5.92 6.56
CA PHE A 351 17.10 5.46 5.26
C PHE A 351 17.70 6.37 4.17
N VAL A 352 18.21 5.80 3.07
CA VAL A 352 19.13 6.51 2.13
C VAL A 352 18.61 7.85 1.61
N TYR A 353 17.30 7.99 1.51
CA TYR A 353 16.65 9.17 0.95
C TYR A 353 16.00 10.10 2.00
N THR A 354 16.21 9.85 3.29
CA THR A 354 15.63 10.60 4.39
C THR A 354 16.66 10.87 5.48
N ASP A 355 16.32 11.74 6.43
CA ASP A 355 17.12 11.96 7.65
C ASP A 355 16.57 11.16 8.84
N ILE A 356 15.78 10.12 8.58
CA ILE A 356 15.08 9.34 9.60
C ILE A 356 15.63 7.91 9.63
N SER A 357 16.05 7.47 10.81
CA SER A 357 16.35 6.06 11.13
C SER A 357 15.14 5.37 11.74
N LEU A 358 15.17 4.04 11.86
CA LEU A 358 14.12 3.30 12.57
C LEU A 358 13.95 3.78 14.02
N ASN A 359 15.05 3.99 14.76
CA ASN A 359 14.97 4.50 16.13
C ASN A 359 14.33 5.88 16.20
N LYS A 360 14.63 6.76 15.22
CA LYS A 360 13.97 8.07 15.14
C LYS A 360 12.49 7.95 14.79
N MET A 361 12.14 7.04 13.88
CA MET A 361 10.77 6.73 13.48
C MET A 361 9.94 6.20 14.67
N TYR A 362 10.51 5.34 15.52
CA TYR A 362 9.85 4.86 16.74
C TYR A 362 9.56 6.00 17.72
N GLU A 363 10.50 6.93 17.87
CA GLU A 363 10.35 8.11 18.73
C GLU A 363 9.23 9.03 18.20
N LEU A 364 9.31 9.42 16.92
CA LEU A 364 8.32 10.28 16.26
C LEU A 364 6.93 9.64 16.31
N GLY A 365 6.83 8.34 15.99
CA GLY A 365 5.57 7.60 16.07
C GLY A 365 4.95 7.67 17.47
N PHE A 366 5.74 7.49 18.53
CA PHE A 366 5.25 7.64 19.90
C PHE A 366 4.82 9.08 20.24
N GLN A 367 5.57 10.08 19.78
CA GLN A 367 5.24 11.49 19.99
C GLN A 367 3.92 11.87 19.31
N HIS A 368 3.79 11.54 18.02
CA HIS A 368 2.61 11.82 17.21
C HIS A 368 1.38 11.06 17.72
N ALA A 369 1.51 9.77 18.03
CA ALA A 369 0.43 9.00 18.63
C ALA A 369 -0.02 9.59 19.98
N SER A 370 0.94 10.02 20.82
CA SER A 370 0.62 10.67 22.09
C SER A 370 -0.11 12.00 21.90
N GLN A 371 0.23 12.76 20.86
CA GLN A 371 -0.48 14.00 20.51
C GLN A 371 -1.91 13.68 20.04
N MET A 372 -2.10 12.70 19.17
CA MET A 372 -3.40 12.28 18.67
C MET A 372 -4.31 11.75 19.78
N ILE A 373 -3.77 10.96 20.71
CA ILE A 373 -4.52 10.48 21.88
C ILE A 373 -5.03 11.66 22.70
N ARG A 374 -4.20 12.69 22.95
CA ARG A 374 -4.61 13.88 23.72
C ARG A 374 -5.64 14.73 22.98
N SER A 375 -5.43 14.99 21.69
CA SER A 375 -6.34 15.83 20.89
C SER A 375 -7.74 15.21 20.72
N HIS A 376 -7.85 13.87 20.85
CA HIS A 376 -9.11 13.14 20.74
C HIS A 376 -9.69 12.69 22.09
N GLY A 377 -9.36 13.42 23.17
CA GLY A 377 -10.00 13.24 24.48
C GLY A 377 -9.53 12.04 25.28
N GLY A 378 -8.33 11.52 24.96
CA GLY A 378 -7.54 10.60 25.77
C GLY A 378 -6.48 11.32 26.62
N SER A 379 -5.58 10.55 27.24
CA SER A 379 -4.48 11.07 28.07
C SER A 379 -3.26 10.16 28.05
N VAL A 380 -2.07 10.75 28.16
CA VAL A 380 -0.78 10.06 28.23
C VAL A 380 -0.02 10.57 29.44
N PHE A 381 0.08 9.72 30.46
CA PHE A 381 0.82 9.92 31.71
C PHE A 381 2.13 9.11 31.71
N GLU A 382 2.89 9.16 32.80
CA GLU A 382 4.18 8.49 32.92
C GLU A 382 4.08 6.97 32.77
N GLU A 383 3.15 6.33 33.48
CA GLU A 383 2.97 4.87 33.45
C GLU A 383 1.73 4.42 32.64
N LYS A 384 0.81 5.34 32.34
CA LYS A 384 -0.54 5.03 31.88
C LYS A 384 -0.96 5.85 30.69
N VAL A 385 -1.55 5.18 29.70
CA VAL A 385 -2.21 5.77 28.54
C VAL A 385 -3.69 5.41 28.59
N ASN A 386 -4.55 6.41 28.41
CA ASN A 386 -5.98 6.20 28.18
C ASN A 386 -6.31 6.69 26.78
N LEU A 387 -6.66 5.79 25.88
CA LEU A 387 -7.13 6.12 24.55
C LEU A 387 -8.66 6.06 24.53
N ARG A 388 -9.27 6.97 23.77
CA ARG A 388 -10.71 6.96 23.54
C ARG A 388 -10.97 6.21 22.24
N TYR A 389 -11.51 5.00 22.35
CA TYR A 389 -11.76 4.18 21.17
C TYR A 389 -12.75 4.86 20.22
N GLN A 390 -12.43 4.86 18.93
CA GLN A 390 -13.31 5.32 17.88
C GLN A 390 -13.58 4.16 16.93
N GLU A 391 -14.83 3.70 16.93
CA GLU A 391 -15.27 2.68 15.98
C GLU A 391 -15.11 3.20 14.53
N PRO A 392 -14.54 2.41 13.60
CA PRO A 392 -14.44 2.77 12.19
C PRO A 392 -15.81 3.08 11.57
N LYS A 393 -15.86 4.07 10.69
CA LYS A 393 -17.07 4.46 9.94
C LYS A 393 -16.77 4.63 8.47
N PRO A 394 -17.72 4.34 7.57
CA PRO A 394 -17.48 4.39 6.14
C PRO A 394 -17.07 5.80 5.72
N VAL A 395 -16.00 5.89 4.93
CA VAL A 395 -15.62 7.11 4.19
C VAL A 395 -16.60 7.38 3.05
N ALA A 396 -16.38 8.43 2.26
CA ALA A 396 -17.24 8.73 1.11
C ALA A 396 -17.20 7.59 0.06
N TYR A 397 -18.35 7.34 -0.60
CA TYR A 397 -18.39 6.43 -1.75
C TYR A 397 -17.80 7.11 -2.98
N GLU A 398 -16.87 6.42 -3.61
CA GLU A 398 -16.07 6.81 -4.75
C GLU A 398 -15.90 5.58 -5.64
N GLU A 399 -15.91 5.83 -6.94
CA GLU A 399 -15.81 4.81 -7.96
C GLU A 399 -14.93 5.37 -9.06
N SER A 400 -13.78 4.76 -9.25
CA SER A 400 -12.88 5.04 -10.37
C SER A 400 -13.45 4.43 -11.64
N PHE A 401 -13.17 5.09 -12.77
CA PHE A 401 -13.49 4.57 -14.11
C PHE A 401 -14.95 4.12 -14.31
N PRO A 402 -15.96 4.90 -13.86
CA PRO A 402 -17.36 4.50 -13.99
C PRO A 402 -17.71 4.29 -15.46
N GLU A 403 -18.37 3.16 -15.74
CA GLU A 403 -18.77 2.71 -17.09
C GLU A 403 -17.59 2.50 -18.06
N LEU A 404 -16.32 2.55 -17.63
CA LEU A 404 -15.19 2.31 -18.51
C LEU A 404 -14.94 0.80 -18.66
N HIS A 405 -14.91 0.32 -19.89
CA HIS A 405 -14.60 -1.07 -20.20
C HIS A 405 -13.43 -1.16 -21.17
N PRO A 406 -12.31 -1.84 -20.83
CA PRO A 406 -11.28 -2.14 -21.81
C PRO A 406 -11.83 -3.13 -22.86
N ILE A 407 -11.66 -2.81 -24.15
CA ILE A 407 -12.24 -3.59 -25.26
C ILE A 407 -11.20 -4.11 -26.26
N GLU A 408 -9.97 -3.59 -26.21
CA GLU A 408 -8.86 -4.01 -27.06
C GLU A 408 -7.52 -3.60 -26.43
N ARG A 409 -6.53 -4.49 -26.47
CA ARG A 409 -5.11 -4.16 -26.31
C ARG A 409 -4.41 -4.41 -27.63
N ARG A 410 -4.21 -3.34 -28.40
CA ARG A 410 -3.60 -3.38 -29.72
C ARG A 410 -2.09 -3.46 -29.60
N TRP A 411 -1.54 -4.62 -29.89
CA TRP A 411 -0.11 -4.87 -29.88
C TRP A 411 0.61 -4.22 -31.07
N LEU A 412 1.66 -3.45 -30.82
CA LEU A 412 2.45 -2.77 -31.86
C LEU A 412 3.69 -3.55 -32.30
N GLY A 413 3.79 -4.83 -31.92
CA GLY A 413 4.88 -5.72 -32.28
C GLY A 413 5.92 -5.90 -31.17
N TRP A 414 6.82 -6.87 -31.35
CA TRP A 414 7.81 -7.27 -30.34
C TRP A 414 8.73 -6.13 -29.87
N ASN A 415 9.09 -5.24 -30.80
CA ASN A 415 9.91 -4.07 -30.51
C ASN A 415 9.06 -2.79 -30.39
N GLY A 416 7.74 -2.93 -30.31
CA GLY A 416 6.80 -1.81 -30.41
C GLY A 416 7.00 -0.97 -31.68
N HIS A 417 6.48 0.25 -31.63
CA HIS A 417 6.72 1.30 -32.61
C HIS A 417 7.65 2.37 -32.03
N VAL A 418 8.83 2.55 -32.63
CA VAL A 418 9.73 3.67 -32.31
C VAL A 418 9.25 4.91 -33.06
N LEU A 419 8.71 5.89 -32.32
CA LEU A 419 8.23 7.14 -32.88
C LEU A 419 9.44 7.98 -33.35
N LYS A 420 9.70 8.01 -34.66
CA LYS A 420 10.76 8.85 -35.29
C LYS A 420 10.21 10.08 -36.04
N GLY A 421 8.89 10.30 -35.96
CA GLY A 421 8.19 11.34 -36.71
C GLY A 421 6.71 11.35 -36.32
N ASN A 422 5.84 11.10 -37.30
CA ASN A 422 4.40 11.01 -37.07
C ASN A 422 3.94 9.56 -36.97
N TYR A 423 2.99 9.29 -36.08
CA TYR A 423 2.24 8.03 -36.01
C TYR A 423 0.75 8.33 -35.94
N SER A 424 -0.05 7.56 -36.66
CA SER A 424 -1.51 7.70 -36.65
C SER A 424 -2.19 6.35 -36.51
N PHE A 425 -3.31 6.37 -35.82
CA PHE A 425 -4.19 5.22 -35.68
C PHE A 425 -5.63 5.71 -35.48
N GLU A 426 -6.57 4.81 -35.70
CA GLU A 426 -7.99 5.03 -35.48
C GLU A 426 -8.52 3.99 -34.49
N PHE A 427 -9.62 4.31 -33.82
CA PHE A 427 -10.33 3.39 -32.96
C PHE A 427 -11.80 3.78 -32.81
N ASP A 428 -12.65 2.81 -32.49
CA ASP A 428 -14.03 3.05 -32.06
C ASP A 428 -14.10 2.85 -30.54
N GLY A 429 -14.55 3.86 -29.79
CA GLY A 429 -14.59 3.78 -28.33
C GLY A 429 -14.91 5.09 -27.64
N THR A 430 -14.55 5.17 -26.36
CA THR A 430 -14.71 6.34 -25.48
C THR A 430 -13.40 6.77 -24.81
N GLY A 431 -12.29 6.09 -25.12
CA GLY A 431 -10.98 6.45 -24.59
C GLY A 431 -9.88 5.54 -25.08
N PHE A 432 -8.63 5.95 -24.83
CA PHE A 432 -7.45 5.15 -25.09
C PHE A 432 -6.27 5.50 -24.17
N THR A 433 -5.34 4.56 -24.04
CA THR A 433 -4.04 4.73 -23.37
C THR A 433 -2.92 4.28 -24.29
N LEU A 434 -1.87 5.09 -24.42
CA LEU A 434 -0.66 4.77 -25.17
C LEU A 434 0.44 4.29 -24.23
N CYS A 435 0.60 2.97 -24.14
CA CYS A 435 1.64 2.34 -23.34
C CYS A 435 2.99 2.53 -24.01
N SER A 436 3.98 3.08 -23.31
CA SER A 436 5.29 3.36 -23.91
C SER A 436 6.44 3.15 -22.93
N ASN A 437 7.58 2.74 -23.46
CA ASN A 437 8.86 2.94 -22.79
C ASN A 437 9.56 4.14 -23.42
N MET A 438 10.01 5.05 -22.57
CA MET A 438 10.90 6.13 -22.97
C MET A 438 12.30 5.70 -22.51
N SER A 439 13.28 5.63 -23.41
CA SER A 439 14.68 5.37 -23.03
C SER A 439 15.05 6.30 -21.87
N ASN A 440 15.46 5.89 -20.69
CA ASN A 440 16.19 4.70 -20.28
C ASN A 440 15.60 4.03 -19.03
N GLU A 441 15.75 2.71 -18.99
CA GLU A 441 15.83 1.97 -17.74
C GLU A 441 17.29 2.12 -17.26
N TRP A 442 17.53 2.97 -16.24
CA TRP A 442 18.74 2.96 -15.38
C TRP A 442 20.10 3.50 -15.92
N GLY A 443 20.17 4.30 -17.00
CA GLY A 443 21.46 4.57 -17.67
C GLY A 443 22.02 6.01 -17.67
N GLN A 444 21.20 7.03 -17.93
CA GLN A 444 21.66 8.42 -18.12
C GLN A 444 20.63 9.42 -17.58
N SER A 445 21.03 10.34 -16.70
CA SER A 445 20.17 11.47 -16.37
C SER A 445 20.32 12.55 -17.45
N SER A 446 19.23 12.93 -18.10
CA SER A 446 19.17 14.08 -19.00
C SER A 446 18.08 15.04 -18.55
N SER A 447 18.32 16.35 -18.75
CA SER A 447 17.29 17.39 -18.59
C SER A 447 16.38 17.50 -19.82
N TYR A 448 16.57 16.64 -20.82
CA TYR A 448 15.75 16.62 -22.02
C TYR A 448 14.29 16.26 -21.70
N VAL A 449 13.38 16.94 -22.37
CA VAL A 449 11.93 16.75 -22.25
C VAL A 449 11.40 16.55 -23.66
N PHE A 450 10.84 15.39 -23.94
CA PHE A 450 10.21 15.13 -25.22
C PHE A 450 8.95 15.98 -25.31
N GLN A 451 8.79 16.70 -26.41
CA GLN A 451 7.59 17.47 -26.72
C GLN A 451 6.80 16.69 -27.76
N VAL A 452 5.63 16.21 -27.37
CA VAL A 452 4.76 15.42 -28.23
C VAL A 452 3.44 16.16 -28.42
N ALA A 453 3.04 16.33 -29.68
CA ALA A 453 1.69 16.75 -30.02
C ALA A 453 0.80 15.52 -30.23
N ILE A 454 -0.32 15.48 -29.53
CA ILE A 454 -1.40 14.51 -29.76
C ILE A 454 -2.59 15.27 -30.33
N THR A 455 -3.09 14.86 -31.49
CA THR A 455 -4.28 15.42 -32.11
C THR A 455 -5.37 14.36 -32.14
N ILE A 456 -6.51 14.63 -31.51
CA ILE A 456 -7.69 13.75 -31.48
C ILE A 456 -8.82 14.50 -32.17
N ASP A 457 -9.32 14.00 -33.29
CA ASP A 457 -10.41 14.60 -34.08
C ASP A 457 -10.18 16.10 -34.35
N GLY A 458 -8.95 16.45 -34.72
CA GLY A 458 -8.51 17.82 -35.00
C GLY A 458 -8.19 18.68 -33.77
N LYS A 459 -8.47 18.22 -32.54
CA LYS A 459 -8.10 18.93 -31.30
C LYS A 459 -6.69 18.53 -30.86
N LYS A 460 -5.79 19.50 -30.81
CA LYS A 460 -4.37 19.31 -30.49
C LYS A 460 -4.09 19.55 -29.00
N GLU A 461 -3.37 18.64 -28.37
CA GLU A 461 -2.78 18.74 -27.04
C GLU A 461 -1.26 18.62 -27.11
N LEU A 462 -0.54 19.41 -26.31
CA LEU A 462 0.91 19.36 -26.20
C LEU A 462 1.29 18.71 -24.87
N ILE A 463 2.16 17.71 -24.93
CA ILE A 463 2.59 16.94 -23.77
C ILE A 463 4.10 17.06 -23.63
N ASN A 464 4.54 17.31 -22.41
CA ASN A 464 5.93 17.28 -22.02
C ASN A 464 6.21 15.95 -21.33
N LEU A 465 7.15 15.17 -21.84
CA LEU A 465 7.52 13.90 -21.24
C LEU A 465 8.98 14.00 -20.79
N PRO A 466 9.28 14.20 -19.50
CA PRO A 466 10.66 14.28 -19.04
C PRO A 466 11.41 12.96 -19.29
N TYR A 467 12.63 13.05 -19.81
CA TYR A 467 13.54 11.91 -19.94
C TYR A 467 13.99 11.38 -18.57
N ASN A 468 14.02 12.25 -17.55
CA ASN A 468 14.42 11.88 -16.21
C ASN A 468 13.41 10.92 -15.58
N PHE A 469 13.87 9.69 -15.30
CA PHE A 469 13.09 8.61 -14.72
C PHE A 469 12.26 9.03 -13.49
N ARG A 470 12.82 9.84 -12.60
CA ARG A 470 12.14 10.23 -11.35
C ARG A 470 10.90 11.10 -11.58
N ILE A 471 10.89 11.93 -12.62
CA ILE A 471 9.82 12.89 -12.90
C ILE A 471 9.07 12.58 -14.20
N ARG A 472 9.28 11.38 -14.75
CA ARG A 472 8.67 10.93 -16.01
C ARG A 472 7.16 10.78 -15.87
N ARG A 473 6.48 10.68 -17.01
CA ARG A 473 5.13 10.11 -17.10
C ARG A 473 5.27 8.60 -17.37
N ASN A 474 4.39 7.77 -16.80
CA ASN A 474 4.41 6.32 -17.05
C ASN A 474 4.00 6.01 -18.50
N GLU A 475 2.83 6.50 -18.90
CA GLU A 475 2.31 6.37 -20.26
C GLU A 475 2.71 7.57 -21.11
N LEU A 476 2.73 7.39 -22.43
CA LEU A 476 2.88 8.52 -23.35
C LEU A 476 1.69 9.47 -23.23
N PHE A 477 0.49 8.91 -23.19
CA PHE A 477 -0.75 9.66 -23.09
C PHE A 477 -1.94 8.76 -22.75
N THR A 478 -2.89 9.32 -22.01
CA THR A 478 -4.15 8.67 -21.65
C THR A 478 -5.28 9.68 -21.83
N LYS A 479 -6.39 9.23 -22.43
CA LYS A 479 -7.62 10.00 -22.53
C LYS A 479 -8.82 9.12 -22.31
N PHE A 480 -9.61 9.46 -21.30
CA PHE A 480 -10.91 8.88 -21.03
C PHE A 480 -12.03 9.89 -21.34
N GLY A 481 -13.28 9.41 -21.43
CA GLY A 481 -14.46 10.26 -21.53
C GLY A 481 -14.63 10.98 -22.88
N LEU A 482 -14.11 10.40 -23.97
CA LEU A 482 -14.46 10.82 -25.32
C LEU A 482 -15.92 10.43 -25.64
N GLU A 483 -16.56 11.19 -26.52
CA GLU A 483 -17.88 10.83 -27.04
C GLU A 483 -17.80 9.48 -27.77
N LYS A 484 -18.75 8.56 -27.52
CA LYS A 484 -18.76 7.25 -28.16
C LYS A 484 -18.78 7.41 -29.68
N GLY A 485 -17.72 6.96 -30.35
CA GLY A 485 -17.65 7.05 -31.80
C GLY A 485 -16.32 6.58 -32.37
N HIS A 486 -16.16 6.86 -33.66
CA HIS A 486 -14.92 6.65 -34.39
C HIS A 486 -14.00 7.87 -34.17
N HIS A 487 -12.77 7.63 -33.74
CA HIS A 487 -11.78 8.67 -33.46
C HIS A 487 -10.52 8.49 -34.28
N GLN A 488 -9.95 9.61 -34.73
CA GLN A 488 -8.65 9.64 -35.39
C GLN A 488 -7.61 10.28 -34.48
N VAL A 489 -6.49 9.59 -34.28
CA VAL A 489 -5.38 10.07 -33.45
C VAL A 489 -4.13 10.26 -34.30
N ASN A 490 -3.48 11.42 -34.16
CA ASN A 490 -2.17 11.71 -34.73
C ASN A 490 -1.19 12.12 -33.63
N ILE A 491 -0.03 11.48 -33.62
CA ILE A 491 1.07 11.68 -32.68
C ILE A 491 2.24 12.24 -33.46
N GLN A 492 2.80 13.36 -33.00
CA GLN A 492 3.97 13.99 -33.60
C GLN A 492 5.01 14.32 -32.53
N TRP A 493 6.23 13.79 -32.69
CA TRP A 493 7.38 14.20 -31.89
C TRP A 493 7.97 15.50 -32.45
N LEU A 494 7.94 16.58 -31.65
CA LEU A 494 8.22 17.94 -32.09
C LEU A 494 9.70 18.34 -32.01
N ASN A 495 10.47 17.68 -31.14
CA ASN A 495 11.85 18.06 -30.84
C ASN A 495 12.82 16.87 -30.87
N PRO A 496 12.87 16.06 -31.94
CA PRO A 496 13.65 14.83 -31.99
C PRO A 496 15.11 15.03 -31.59
N ASP A 497 15.61 14.15 -30.72
CA ASP A 497 16.98 14.19 -30.18
C ASP A 497 17.63 12.80 -30.28
N PRO A 498 18.91 12.71 -30.71
CA PRO A 498 19.64 11.44 -30.78
C PRO A 498 19.72 10.65 -29.46
N ILE A 499 19.62 11.32 -28.30
CA ILE A 499 19.72 10.66 -26.98
C ILE A 499 18.45 9.91 -26.58
N GLY A 500 17.33 10.18 -27.26
CA GLY A 500 16.01 9.72 -26.86
C GLY A 500 15.35 8.83 -27.91
N ASN A 501 14.56 7.87 -27.43
CA ASN A 501 13.53 7.22 -28.22
C ASN A 501 12.22 7.17 -27.44
N ILE A 502 11.11 7.25 -28.16
CA ILE A 502 9.77 6.97 -27.64
C ILE A 502 9.34 5.65 -28.28
N GLN A 503 9.29 4.59 -27.49
CA GLN A 503 8.89 3.26 -27.94
C GLN A 503 7.49 2.95 -27.45
N MET A 504 6.49 3.07 -28.33
CA MET A 504 5.11 2.69 -28.02
C MET A 504 4.97 1.17 -28.11
N LYS A 505 4.47 0.51 -27.07
CA LYS A 505 4.33 -0.95 -27.02
C LYS A 505 2.94 -1.41 -27.44
N ASP A 506 1.93 -0.80 -26.83
CA ASP A 506 0.52 -1.18 -26.97
C ASP A 506 -0.37 0.07 -27.00
N ILE A 507 -1.56 -0.08 -27.56
CA ILE A 507 -2.66 0.89 -27.43
C ILE A 507 -3.83 0.19 -26.76
N LEU A 508 -4.20 0.64 -25.55
CA LEU A 508 -5.42 0.19 -24.89
C LEU A 508 -6.58 1.05 -25.36
N ILE A 509 -7.69 0.41 -25.71
CA ILE A 509 -8.91 1.08 -26.16
C ILE A 509 -10.04 0.73 -25.20
N TYR A 510 -10.83 1.75 -24.86
CA TYR A 510 -11.93 1.65 -23.94
C TYR A 510 -13.25 2.04 -24.60
N SER A 511 -14.36 1.54 -24.05
CA SER A 511 -15.72 1.88 -24.44
C SER A 511 -16.59 2.02 -23.19
N ASN A 512 -17.77 2.62 -23.32
CA ASN A 512 -18.78 2.65 -22.26
C ASN A 512 -19.68 1.40 -22.23
N GLU A 513 -19.39 0.43 -23.10
CA GLU A 513 -20.08 -0.86 -23.18
C GLU A 513 -19.03 -1.98 -23.25
N SER A 514 -19.24 -3.04 -22.48
CA SER A 514 -18.43 -4.26 -22.62
C SER A 514 -18.63 -4.86 -24.02
N ARG A 515 -17.53 -5.28 -24.68
CA ARG A 515 -17.66 -6.11 -25.89
C ARG A 515 -18.07 -7.52 -25.45
N SER A 516 -19.32 -7.89 -25.74
CA SER A 516 -19.73 -9.29 -25.79
C SER A 516 -18.95 -9.96 -26.92
N THR A 517 -17.93 -10.74 -26.56
CA THR A 517 -17.20 -11.61 -27.49
C THR A 517 -18.09 -12.80 -27.86
N VAL A 518 -19.07 -12.56 -28.72
CA VAL A 518 -19.45 -13.57 -29.72
C VAL A 518 -18.58 -13.26 -30.92
N LEU A 519 -17.54 -14.09 -31.14
CA LEU A 519 -16.71 -14.06 -32.34
C LEU A 519 -17.62 -13.86 -33.57
N LYS A 520 -17.38 -12.80 -34.34
CA LYS A 520 -17.84 -12.68 -35.73
C LYS A 520 -16.73 -13.13 -36.66
#